data_AF-A0A1C3S3U7-F1
#
_entry.id   AF-A0A1C3S3U7-F1
#
_cell.length_a   1.000
_cell.length_b   1.000
_cell.length_c   1.000
_cell.angle_alpha   90.00
_cell.angle_beta   90.00
_cell.angle_gamma   90.00
#
_symmetry.space_group_name_H-M   'P 1'
#
loop_
_entity.id
_entity.type
_entity.pdbx_description
1 polymer ?
#
loop_
_entity_poly.entity_id
_entity_poly.type
_entity_poly.pdbx_seq_one_letter_code
_entity_poly.pdbx_strand_id
1 'polypeptide(L)'
;MKKSLKKTLFAGVAALSFVAVAGVSSTNASAKSYAKVTSNKALTTDATTRNVAVNGTTALYTKAGTLKGAKTVATKTTLAGLKDSKQGQKNFRAYRVATTNRGSVYYKVVSFDKTYRGWIYGGKSVTAFAGGIASFNTTTAPAAAANTSSSASSASINTQGQTTALTDAQKNATYKITKAGTANDGTATTYTYPAWTEYRKGRTVTDATPYANDTFKVTDQTTRTREGDLWVKIADTNATNGQKINGWIKYSALTATDQTPAKTPADNAVLLNFVDASGKTIKTVTYTKANAKKGDFLGKLGQVAGTSNYAWALSSTDQSALQNAIDSALSGTGYSFDLSNTANQSVVAQAKTGEAINVTLTKGATVYQQMAAYSSDTTGSFNGGVLANPMSNIAADAHNNQVAAKGTATVTKDTANGLNADFTFDMTKLLDEKGNANTTAIKTALNNLLAGKQSDGTGSIGEDLSADVSADATKSAEKTQRVTDFNKAIAKAASQTFITPANLTAADLFSGNQGSTYTGTDALNFINSRNGLKALKSGAYPVVTVDGTVSGWYEFNLSAASANGGTFGAGKTQVVYNFNSTNPIKLDAFPTSVTSNSVTPF
;
A
#
# COMPACT_ATOMS: atom_id res chain seq x y z
N MET A 1 52.12 25.43 39.56
CA MET A 1 51.12 24.45 40.02
C MET A 1 51.82 23.17 40.52
N LYS A 2 51.25 22.54 41.57
CA LYS A 2 51.30 21.10 41.94
C LYS A 2 52.64 20.33 41.96
N LYS A 3 53.19 20.21 43.18
CA LYS A 3 54.02 19.12 43.76
C LYS A 3 53.62 19.00 45.25
N SER A 4 53.69 17.89 45.99
CA SER A 4 53.87 16.45 45.68
C SER A 4 53.50 15.60 46.94
N LEU A 5 54.22 14.51 47.26
CA LEU A 5 54.15 13.60 48.45
C LEU A 5 52.89 12.72 48.58
N LYS A 6 52.92 11.38 48.53
CA LYS A 6 53.79 10.29 49.07
C LYS A 6 53.51 9.89 50.53
N LYS A 7 53.38 8.57 50.71
CA LYS A 7 53.12 7.81 51.95
C LYS A 7 54.24 8.00 52.98
N THR A 8 53.90 7.95 54.27
CA THR A 8 54.73 7.33 55.32
C THR A 8 53.85 6.63 56.36
N LEU A 9 54.38 5.54 56.90
CA LEU A 9 53.81 4.71 57.95
C LEU A 9 54.64 4.96 59.22
N PHE A 10 53.99 5.14 60.37
CA PHE A 10 54.68 5.16 61.67
C PHE A 10 53.90 4.36 62.72
N ALA A 11 54.45 3.20 63.09
CA ALA A 11 54.55 2.84 64.51
C ALA A 11 55.67 3.71 65.12
N GLY A 12 55.74 4.04 66.40
CA GLY A 12 55.18 3.45 67.62
C GLY A 12 56.26 3.58 68.72
N VAL A 13 55.97 3.13 69.95
CA VAL A 13 56.87 3.18 71.14
C VAL A 13 56.87 4.53 71.88
N ALA A 14 57.10 4.44 73.20
CA ALA A 14 56.68 5.38 74.24
C ALA A 14 57.82 6.17 74.89
N ALA A 15 57.46 7.19 75.67
CA ALA A 15 58.27 7.71 76.77
C ALA A 15 57.36 8.06 77.96
N LEU A 16 57.82 7.75 79.18
CA LEU A 16 57.10 8.00 80.45
C LEU A 16 57.45 9.38 81.00
N SER A 17 56.46 10.08 81.55
CA SER A 17 56.70 11.14 82.55
C SER A 17 55.52 11.25 83.52
N PHE A 18 55.84 11.26 84.81
CA PHE A 18 54.90 11.37 85.93
C PHE A 18 54.37 12.81 86.08
N VAL A 19 53.16 12.98 86.65
CA VAL A 19 52.90 13.82 87.85
C VAL A 19 51.46 13.61 88.36
N ALA A 20 51.30 13.72 89.67
CA ALA A 20 50.19 13.38 90.55
C ALA A 20 48.78 13.96 90.26
N VAL A 21 47.73 13.28 90.75
CA VAL A 21 46.91 13.67 91.94
C VAL A 21 45.70 12.70 92.07
N ALA A 22 45.21 12.48 93.30
CA ALA A 22 44.19 11.51 93.65
C ALA A 22 42.77 11.82 93.11
N GLY A 23 41.97 10.78 92.88
CA GLY A 23 40.56 10.91 92.50
C GLY A 23 39.98 9.64 91.88
N VAL A 24 39.81 8.57 92.68
CA VAL A 24 39.16 7.33 92.21
C VAL A 24 37.65 7.58 92.05
N SER A 25 37.27 8.15 90.91
CA SER A 25 35.91 8.02 90.41
C SER A 25 35.79 6.67 89.70
N SER A 26 34.98 5.78 90.26
CA SER A 26 34.64 4.49 89.64
C SER A 26 33.87 4.75 88.35
N THR A 27 34.60 4.83 87.24
CA THR A 27 33.99 4.85 85.91
C THR A 27 33.28 3.53 85.70
N ASN A 28 31.96 3.53 85.93
CA ASN A 28 31.07 2.44 85.57
C ASN A 28 31.21 2.18 84.07
N ALA A 29 32.03 1.19 83.72
CA ALA A 29 32.26 0.73 82.37
C ALA A 29 30.99 0.05 81.86
N SER A 30 30.01 0.85 81.44
CA SER A 30 28.73 0.38 80.91
C SER A 30 28.98 -0.39 79.62
N ALA A 31 29.11 -1.70 79.76
CA ALA A 31 29.35 -2.60 78.64
C ALA A 31 28.23 -2.43 77.61
N LYS A 32 28.60 -2.04 76.39
CA LYS A 32 27.66 -1.68 75.32
C LYS A 32 26.63 -2.78 75.09
N SER A 33 25.44 -2.62 75.66
CA SER A 33 24.40 -3.64 75.62
C SER A 33 23.75 -3.69 74.24
N TYR A 34 23.91 -4.83 73.57
CA TYR A 34 23.33 -5.08 72.25
C TYR A 34 21.92 -5.62 72.37
N ALA A 35 21.08 -5.36 71.37
CA ALA A 35 19.79 -6.01 71.25
C ALA A 35 19.95 -7.50 70.90
N LYS A 36 18.90 -8.29 71.17
CA LYS A 36 18.70 -9.67 70.70
C LYS A 36 17.49 -9.71 69.78
N VAL A 37 17.47 -10.64 68.81
CA VAL A 37 16.30 -10.88 67.95
C VAL A 37 15.28 -11.71 68.72
N THR A 38 14.02 -11.28 68.76
CA THR A 38 12.90 -12.02 69.37
C THR A 38 11.97 -12.63 68.32
N SER A 39 11.91 -12.05 67.11
CA SER A 39 11.18 -12.63 65.98
C SER A 39 11.94 -12.42 64.67
N ASN A 40 11.78 -13.33 63.70
CA ASN A 40 12.32 -13.18 62.34
C ASN A 40 11.48 -14.01 61.36
N LYS A 41 10.40 -13.43 60.84
CA LYS A 41 9.44 -14.11 59.96
C LYS A 41 9.56 -13.62 58.51
N ALA A 42 9.23 -14.50 57.56
CA ALA A 42 9.01 -14.08 56.17
C ALA A 42 7.70 -13.28 56.08
N LEU A 43 7.63 -12.32 55.16
CA LEU A 43 6.38 -11.63 54.87
C LEU A 43 5.52 -12.50 53.94
N THR A 44 4.27 -12.74 54.34
CA THR A 44 3.30 -13.61 53.64
C THR A 44 2.22 -12.86 52.88
N THR A 45 2.13 -11.53 53.01
CA THR A 45 1.19 -10.69 52.24
C THR A 45 1.46 -10.79 50.74
N ASP A 46 0.52 -10.31 49.92
CA ASP A 46 0.67 -10.32 48.45
C ASP A 46 2.03 -9.76 48.00
N ALA A 47 2.55 -10.29 46.90
CA ALA A 47 3.81 -9.86 46.32
C ALA A 47 3.83 -8.34 46.08
N THR A 48 2.92 -7.83 45.26
CA THR A 48 2.90 -6.46 44.75
C THR A 48 2.82 -5.41 45.87
N THR A 49 2.12 -5.73 46.97
CA THR A 49 1.94 -4.85 48.15
C THR A 49 3.21 -4.59 48.97
N ARG A 50 4.34 -5.27 48.67
CA ARG A 50 5.58 -5.21 49.46
C ARG A 50 6.72 -4.41 48.82
N ASN A 51 6.40 -3.64 47.79
CA ASN A 51 7.33 -2.72 47.16
C ASN A 51 7.52 -1.48 48.05
N VAL A 52 8.77 -1.09 48.26
CA VAL A 52 9.16 -0.05 49.20
C VAL A 52 10.23 0.85 48.62
N ALA A 53 10.24 2.11 49.04
CA ALA A 53 11.33 3.04 48.81
C ALA A 53 12.13 3.23 50.11
N VAL A 54 13.45 3.29 49.99
CA VAL A 54 14.33 3.75 51.07
C VAL A 54 14.27 5.28 51.14
N ASN A 55 14.37 5.87 52.33
CA ASN A 55 14.22 7.33 52.51
C ASN A 55 15.50 8.05 52.99
N GLY A 56 16.62 7.34 53.14
CA GLY A 56 17.91 7.90 53.56
C GLY A 56 18.09 8.17 55.05
N THR A 57 17.05 8.08 55.89
CA THR A 57 17.13 8.42 57.33
C THR A 57 17.95 7.45 58.17
N THR A 58 17.99 6.17 57.75
CA THR A 58 18.73 5.09 58.41
C THR A 58 19.57 4.29 57.41
N ALA A 59 20.64 3.66 57.89
CA ALA A 59 21.53 2.85 57.06
C ALA A 59 21.00 1.41 56.87
N LEU A 60 21.48 0.73 55.84
CA LEU A 60 21.21 -0.68 55.55
C LEU A 60 22.33 -1.53 56.18
N TYR A 61 22.00 -2.63 56.85
CA TYR A 61 22.94 -3.45 57.61
C TYR A 61 22.90 -4.94 57.25
N THR A 62 23.95 -5.69 57.59
CA THR A 62 24.03 -7.16 57.36
C THR A 62 23.05 -7.96 58.23
N LYS A 63 22.72 -7.43 59.41
CA LYS A 63 21.74 -7.90 60.40
C LYS A 63 21.07 -6.66 61.02
N ALA A 64 20.02 -6.80 61.84
CA ALA A 64 19.41 -5.64 62.51
C ALA A 64 20.47 -4.77 63.23
N GLY A 65 20.44 -3.46 63.01
CA GLY A 65 21.57 -2.55 63.28
C GLY A 65 22.00 -2.42 64.75
N THR A 66 21.13 -2.81 65.69
CA THR A 66 21.40 -2.81 67.14
C THR A 66 21.97 -4.11 67.69
N LEU A 67 22.17 -5.14 66.83
CA LEU A 67 22.76 -6.43 67.20
C LEU A 67 24.29 -6.38 67.20
N LYS A 68 24.94 -7.25 68.00
CA LYS A 68 26.40 -7.38 68.03
C LYS A 68 26.95 -7.78 66.65
N GLY A 69 27.94 -7.03 66.17
CA GLY A 69 28.60 -7.26 64.88
C GLY A 69 27.71 -6.98 63.65
N ALA A 70 26.74 -6.07 63.75
CA ALA A 70 26.09 -5.52 62.55
C ALA A 70 27.09 -4.65 61.76
N LYS A 71 27.23 -4.91 60.45
CA LYS A 71 28.06 -4.12 59.53
C LYS A 71 27.16 -3.34 58.57
N THR A 72 27.54 -2.12 58.22
CA THR A 72 26.84 -1.29 57.23
C THR A 72 27.03 -1.87 55.83
N VAL A 73 25.94 -2.07 55.11
CA VAL A 73 25.88 -2.47 53.69
C VAL A 73 25.73 -1.25 52.78
N ALA A 74 24.93 -0.26 53.19
CA ALA A 74 24.80 1.03 52.52
C ALA A 74 24.59 2.14 53.55
N THR A 75 25.27 3.27 53.35
CA THR A 75 25.19 4.43 54.26
C THR A 75 23.87 5.17 54.11
N LYS A 76 23.56 6.06 55.06
CA LYS A 76 22.42 7.00 54.96
C LYS A 76 22.46 7.80 53.65
N THR A 77 23.62 8.38 53.34
CA THR A 77 23.86 9.16 52.11
C THR A 77 23.64 8.33 50.85
N THR A 78 24.14 7.08 50.82
CA THR A 78 23.90 6.14 49.71
C THR A 78 22.41 5.89 49.51
N LEU A 79 21.66 5.70 50.60
CA LEU A 79 20.22 5.43 50.54
C LEU A 79 19.39 6.67 50.22
N ALA A 80 19.86 7.88 50.55
CA ALA A 80 19.28 9.13 50.07
C ALA A 80 19.44 9.24 48.54
N GLY A 81 20.65 9.02 48.00
CA GLY A 81 20.85 8.98 46.54
C GLY A 81 20.01 7.91 45.82
N LEU A 82 19.73 6.77 46.48
CA LEU A 82 18.84 5.74 45.95
C LEU A 82 17.35 6.11 46.03
N LYS A 83 16.94 6.87 47.05
CA LYS A 83 15.58 7.43 47.16
C LYS A 83 15.26 8.27 45.92
N ASP A 84 16.16 9.15 45.54
CA ASP A 84 15.94 10.17 44.49
C ASP A 84 16.26 9.66 43.07
N SER A 85 16.76 8.42 42.94
CA SER A 85 17.11 7.80 41.66
C SER A 85 15.92 7.64 40.71
N LYS A 86 16.09 8.02 39.44
CA LYS A 86 15.10 7.85 38.37
C LYS A 86 15.15 6.47 37.67
N GLN A 87 15.73 5.46 38.32
CA GLN A 87 15.96 4.12 37.75
C GLN A 87 15.15 3.08 38.54
N GLY A 88 14.20 2.39 37.92
CA GLY A 88 13.35 1.37 38.53
C GLY A 88 14.13 0.18 39.09
N GLN A 89 15.34 -0.08 38.58
CA GLN A 89 16.35 -0.99 39.14
C GLN A 89 16.60 -0.77 40.64
N LYS A 90 16.44 0.48 41.11
CA LYS A 90 16.67 0.93 42.49
C LYS A 90 15.40 0.91 43.35
N ASN A 91 14.27 0.40 42.84
CA ASN A 91 13.15 -0.01 43.67
C ASN A 91 13.56 -1.13 44.63
N PHE A 92 12.95 -1.16 45.82
CA PHE A 92 13.24 -2.18 46.83
C PHE A 92 12.00 -3.04 47.13
N ARG A 93 12.26 -4.28 47.54
CA ARG A 93 11.26 -5.23 48.01
C ARG A 93 11.54 -5.66 49.43
N ALA A 94 10.58 -5.49 50.33
CA ALA A 94 10.61 -6.10 51.66
C ALA A 94 10.16 -7.57 51.60
N TYR A 95 10.89 -8.49 52.23
CA TYR A 95 10.55 -9.93 52.20
C TYR A 95 10.66 -10.66 53.54
N ARG A 96 11.26 -10.04 54.57
CA ARG A 96 11.21 -10.52 55.96
C ARG A 96 11.05 -9.36 56.92
N VAL A 97 10.54 -9.64 58.11
CA VAL A 97 10.44 -8.71 59.24
C VAL A 97 11.03 -9.38 60.49
N ALA A 98 11.72 -8.59 61.32
CA ALA A 98 12.29 -9.04 62.58
C ALA A 98 12.09 -8.01 63.68
N THR A 99 11.66 -8.47 64.86
CA THR A 99 11.55 -7.66 66.08
C THR A 99 12.73 -7.96 66.99
N THR A 100 13.21 -6.95 67.71
CA THR A 100 14.22 -7.11 68.77
C THR A 100 13.60 -7.11 70.16
N ASN A 101 14.37 -7.54 71.16
CA ASN A 101 13.99 -7.43 72.58
C ASN A 101 13.84 -5.98 73.09
N ARG A 102 14.08 -4.98 72.24
CA ARG A 102 13.86 -3.54 72.50
C ARG A 102 12.66 -2.97 71.73
N GLY A 103 11.77 -3.84 71.22
CA GLY A 103 10.59 -3.43 70.43
C GLY A 103 10.92 -2.78 69.08
N SER A 104 12.17 -2.82 68.63
CA SER A 104 12.57 -2.27 67.34
C SER A 104 12.25 -3.26 66.23
N VAL A 105 11.61 -2.79 65.15
CA VAL A 105 11.32 -3.60 63.97
C VAL A 105 12.34 -3.29 62.88
N TYR A 106 12.82 -4.34 62.20
CA TYR A 106 13.69 -4.26 61.04
C TYR A 106 13.12 -5.08 59.89
N TYR A 107 13.14 -4.54 58.68
CA TYR A 107 12.75 -5.24 57.47
C TYR A 107 13.97 -5.70 56.68
N LYS A 108 13.95 -6.94 56.18
CA LYS A 108 14.94 -7.41 55.22
C LYS A 108 14.49 -7.00 53.83
N VAL A 109 15.28 -6.14 53.19
CA VAL A 109 15.00 -5.56 51.88
C VAL A 109 16.04 -5.99 50.84
N VAL A 110 15.67 -5.91 49.57
CA VAL A 110 16.54 -6.15 48.42
C VAL A 110 16.18 -5.17 47.29
N SER A 111 17.15 -4.56 46.63
CA SER A 111 16.92 -3.78 45.41
C SER A 111 16.57 -4.68 44.22
N PHE A 112 15.85 -4.18 43.22
CA PHE A 112 15.41 -5.03 42.11
C PHE A 112 16.58 -5.54 41.24
N ASP A 113 17.62 -4.73 41.07
CA ASP A 113 18.92 -5.12 40.49
C ASP A 113 19.75 -6.07 41.37
N LYS A 114 19.30 -6.36 42.60
CA LYS A 114 19.94 -7.20 43.63
C LYS A 114 21.25 -6.64 44.20
N THR A 115 21.72 -5.46 43.78
CA THR A 115 22.98 -4.82 44.24
C THR A 115 22.98 -4.60 45.76
N TYR A 116 21.84 -4.21 46.33
CA TYR A 116 21.70 -3.93 47.76
C TYR A 116 20.78 -4.97 48.41
N ARG A 117 21.27 -5.62 49.47
CA ARG A 117 20.48 -6.55 50.29
C ARG A 117 20.90 -6.44 51.76
N GLY A 118 19.93 -6.24 52.65
CA GLY A 118 20.22 -6.12 54.08
C GLY A 118 18.98 -5.88 54.92
N TRP A 119 19.21 -5.52 56.18
CA TRP A 119 18.20 -5.14 57.15
C TRP A 119 18.20 -3.64 57.38
N ILE A 120 17.04 -3.01 57.27
CA ILE A 120 16.83 -1.57 57.50
C ILE A 120 15.80 -1.37 58.61
N TYR A 121 15.93 -0.30 59.39
CA TYR A 121 15.04 -0.03 60.51
C TYR A 121 13.65 0.35 60.01
N GLY A 122 12.63 -0.33 60.52
CA GLY A 122 11.22 -0.23 60.10
C GLY A 122 10.33 0.56 61.06
N GLY A 123 10.86 1.11 62.15
CA GLY A 123 10.08 1.69 63.24
C GLY A 123 9.81 0.69 64.37
N LYS A 124 8.62 0.76 64.96
CA LYS A 124 8.18 -0.10 66.09
C LYS A 124 7.04 -1.07 65.73
N SER A 125 6.37 -0.89 64.59
CA SER A 125 5.26 -1.76 64.14
C SER A 125 5.70 -2.73 63.05
N VAL A 126 5.12 -3.93 63.06
CA VAL A 126 5.26 -4.96 62.01
C VAL A 126 4.13 -4.89 60.96
N THR A 127 3.13 -4.04 61.16
CA THR A 127 1.95 -3.92 60.26
C THR A 127 2.10 -2.84 59.20
N ALA A 128 3.13 -2.00 59.28
CA ALA A 128 3.38 -0.89 58.35
C ALA A 128 4.87 -0.74 58.04
N PHE A 129 5.17 -0.24 56.84
CA PHE A 129 6.52 0.19 56.46
C PHE A 129 6.75 1.64 56.91
N ALA A 130 7.64 1.82 57.88
CA ALA A 130 8.01 3.12 58.44
C ALA A 130 9.53 3.20 58.71
N GLY A 131 9.98 4.23 59.40
CA GLY A 131 11.39 4.40 59.76
C GLY A 131 12.25 4.74 58.55
N GLY A 132 13.12 3.82 58.13
CA GLY A 132 14.02 3.97 56.98
C GLY A 132 13.40 3.66 55.62
N ILE A 133 12.17 3.16 55.60
CA ILE A 133 11.43 2.79 54.39
C ILE A 133 9.99 3.30 54.44
N ALA A 134 9.37 3.42 53.27
CA ALA A 134 7.94 3.63 53.10
C ALA A 134 7.41 2.70 51.99
N SER A 135 6.10 2.42 51.98
CA SER A 135 5.44 1.78 50.85
C SER A 135 5.66 2.60 49.57
N PHE A 136 5.83 1.95 48.43
CA PHE A 136 6.10 2.63 47.17
C PHE A 136 5.42 1.95 45.99
N ASN A 137 4.46 2.67 45.39
CA ASN A 137 3.83 2.28 44.13
C ASN A 137 4.83 2.49 42.99
N THR A 138 5.27 1.41 42.37
CA THR A 138 6.26 1.41 41.30
C THR A 138 5.70 1.85 39.95
N THR A 139 4.37 1.90 39.84
CA THR A 139 3.64 2.60 38.79
C THR A 139 2.59 3.56 39.36
N THR A 140 2.14 4.51 38.57
CA THR A 140 0.93 5.30 38.83
C THR A 140 -0.25 4.71 38.06
N ALA A 141 -1.45 4.78 38.64
CA ALA A 141 -2.66 4.56 37.87
C ALA A 141 -2.68 5.51 36.66
N PRO A 142 -3.17 5.08 35.49
CA PRO A 142 -3.28 5.98 34.35
C PRO A 142 -4.28 7.09 34.69
N ALA A 143 -3.94 8.33 34.32
CA ALA A 143 -4.86 9.45 34.48
C ALA A 143 -6.10 9.21 33.59
N ALA A 144 -7.30 9.48 34.11
CA ALA A 144 -8.52 9.34 33.34
C ALA A 144 -8.42 10.19 32.06
N ALA A 145 -8.55 9.55 30.89
CA ALA A 145 -8.52 10.25 29.62
C ALA A 145 -9.69 11.25 29.56
N ALA A 146 -9.38 12.53 29.35
CA ALA A 146 -10.39 13.54 29.09
C ALA A 146 -11.02 13.25 27.72
N ASN A 147 -12.26 12.76 27.73
CA ASN A 147 -12.99 12.41 26.52
C ASN A 147 -13.55 13.68 25.85
N THR A 148 -13.16 13.95 24.61
CA THR A 148 -13.68 15.06 23.79
C THR A 148 -14.87 14.67 22.90
N SER A 149 -15.41 13.45 23.04
CA SER A 149 -16.60 12.98 22.33
C SER A 149 -17.75 12.63 23.29
N SER A 150 -18.67 13.59 23.41
CA SER A 150 -20.07 13.47 23.86
C SER A 150 -20.40 12.82 25.22
N SER A 151 -20.95 13.66 26.12
CA SER A 151 -22.25 13.46 26.77
C SER A 151 -22.69 12.05 27.17
N ALA A 152 -22.17 11.51 28.29
CA ALA A 152 -22.92 10.56 29.11
C ALA A 152 -22.50 10.63 30.59
N SER A 153 -23.44 10.97 31.46
CA SER A 153 -23.28 10.90 32.91
C SER A 153 -23.34 9.46 33.42
N SER A 154 -22.32 9.00 34.15
CA SER A 154 -22.45 7.99 35.20
C SER A 154 -21.18 7.92 36.06
N ALA A 155 -21.22 8.55 37.23
CA ALA A 155 -20.25 8.25 38.28
C ALA A 155 -20.55 6.86 38.84
N SER A 156 -19.60 5.92 38.70
CA SER A 156 -19.59 4.70 39.51
C SER A 156 -18.19 4.47 40.05
N ILE A 157 -18.10 4.43 41.38
CA ILE A 157 -16.88 4.13 42.12
C ILE A 157 -16.66 2.62 42.03
N ASN A 158 -15.50 2.18 41.55
CA ASN A 158 -15.09 0.79 41.74
C ASN A 158 -13.73 0.72 42.44
N THR A 159 -13.74 0.17 43.66
CA THR A 159 -12.56 -0.08 44.46
C THR A 159 -12.10 -1.52 44.17
N GLN A 160 -10.93 -1.64 43.53
CA GLN A 160 -10.33 -2.85 42.92
C GLN A 160 -10.68 -3.03 41.42
N GLY A 161 -9.79 -2.53 40.57
CA GLY A 161 -9.82 -2.72 39.12
C GLY A 161 -9.18 -1.53 38.43
N GLN A 162 -8.09 -1.75 37.70
CA GLN A 162 -7.47 -0.70 36.90
C GLN A 162 -8.48 -0.28 35.81
N THR A 163 -8.99 0.94 35.89
CA THR A 163 -9.64 1.56 34.73
C THR A 163 -8.52 1.84 33.72
N THR A 164 -8.62 1.21 32.55
CA THR A 164 -7.53 1.20 31.57
C THR A 164 -7.24 2.59 30.99
N ALA A 165 -8.18 3.53 31.18
CA ALA A 165 -8.09 4.96 30.87
C ALA A 165 -7.50 5.27 29.49
N LEU A 166 -7.72 4.37 28.53
CA LEU A 166 -7.26 4.51 27.15
C LEU A 166 -8.04 5.63 26.46
N THR A 167 -7.34 6.43 25.66
CA THR A 167 -8.00 7.36 24.73
C THR A 167 -8.71 6.57 23.63
N ASP A 168 -9.73 7.16 22.99
CA ASP A 168 -10.42 6.47 21.91
C ASP A 168 -9.51 6.22 20.71
N ALA A 169 -8.51 7.08 20.48
CA ALA A 169 -7.43 6.83 19.54
C ALA A 169 -6.67 5.53 19.88
N GLN A 170 -6.33 5.28 21.15
CA GLN A 170 -5.64 4.05 21.58
C GLN A 170 -6.51 2.78 21.47
N LYS A 171 -7.83 2.88 21.71
CA LYS A 171 -8.77 1.76 21.54
C LYS A 171 -8.96 1.40 20.06
N ASN A 172 -9.12 2.43 19.23
CA ASN A 172 -9.47 2.28 17.82
C ASN A 172 -8.24 1.92 16.96
N ALA A 173 -7.06 2.45 17.29
CA ALA A 173 -5.82 2.13 16.58
C ALA A 173 -5.44 0.64 16.68
N THR A 174 -4.70 0.19 15.69
CA THR A 174 -4.00 -1.09 15.68
C THR A 174 -2.51 -0.80 15.56
N TYR A 175 -1.67 -1.57 16.24
CA TYR A 175 -0.25 -1.24 16.42
C TYR A 175 0.66 -2.36 15.92
N LYS A 176 1.89 -2.00 15.55
CA LYS A 176 3.04 -2.91 15.38
C LYS A 176 4.17 -2.52 16.32
N ILE A 177 4.98 -3.49 16.75
CA ILE A 177 6.23 -3.22 17.46
C ILE A 177 7.24 -2.67 16.45
N THR A 178 7.66 -1.41 16.60
CA THR A 178 8.47 -0.68 15.61
C THR A 178 9.79 -1.38 15.27
N LYS A 179 10.38 -2.09 16.24
CA LYS A 179 11.63 -2.85 16.07
C LYS A 179 11.61 -4.14 16.89
N ALA A 180 10.74 -5.07 16.49
CA ALA A 180 10.67 -6.40 17.11
C ALA A 180 12.04 -7.12 17.07
N GLY A 181 12.37 -7.85 18.14
CA GLY A 181 13.64 -8.56 18.26
C GLY A 181 14.02 -8.89 19.71
N THR A 182 15.31 -8.89 20.01
CA THR A 182 15.88 -9.45 21.25
C THR A 182 16.29 -8.43 22.32
N ALA A 183 16.10 -7.12 22.11
CA ALA A 183 16.48 -6.08 23.07
C ALA A 183 15.71 -6.20 24.41
N ASN A 184 16.31 -5.73 25.51
CA ASN A 184 15.76 -5.86 26.88
C ASN A 184 15.63 -4.49 27.58
N ASP A 185 15.11 -3.51 26.85
CA ASP A 185 14.97 -2.10 27.25
C ASP A 185 13.53 -1.59 27.18
N GLY A 186 12.56 -2.46 26.89
CA GLY A 186 11.16 -2.13 26.64
C GLY A 186 10.81 -1.73 25.21
N THR A 187 11.74 -1.82 24.23
CA THR A 187 11.50 -1.38 22.85
C THR A 187 11.26 -2.49 21.82
N ALA A 188 11.76 -3.70 22.07
CA ALA A 188 11.69 -4.80 21.10
C ALA A 188 10.75 -5.95 21.51
N THR A 189 10.29 -5.98 22.76
CA THR A 189 9.63 -7.16 23.36
C THR A 189 8.83 -6.76 24.61
N THR A 190 7.92 -7.64 25.01
CA THR A 190 6.97 -7.45 26.11
C THR A 190 7.40 -8.11 27.43
N TYR A 191 6.72 -7.71 28.52
CA TYR A 191 7.01 -8.09 29.90
C TYR A 191 5.73 -8.45 30.67
N THR A 192 5.82 -9.29 31.71
CA THR A 192 4.66 -9.65 32.54
C THR A 192 4.11 -8.46 33.32
N TYR A 193 4.99 -7.51 33.66
CA TYR A 193 4.72 -6.21 34.26
C TYR A 193 5.70 -5.22 33.62
N PRO A 194 5.42 -3.90 33.56
CA PRO A 194 6.37 -2.92 33.03
C PRO A 194 7.76 -3.08 33.65
N ALA A 195 8.82 -2.89 32.87
CA ALA A 195 10.17 -3.27 33.31
C ALA A 195 10.54 -2.62 34.66
N TRP A 196 11.13 -3.42 35.56
CA TRP A 196 11.55 -2.99 36.90
C TRP A 196 10.44 -2.45 37.83
N THR A 197 9.17 -2.82 37.60
CA THR A 197 8.05 -2.47 38.50
C THR A 197 7.67 -3.54 39.51
N GLU A 198 8.04 -4.81 39.29
CA GLU A 198 7.82 -5.89 40.28
C GLU A 198 9.05 -6.82 40.39
N TYR A 199 9.36 -7.23 41.62
CA TYR A 199 10.55 -8.03 41.91
C TYR A 199 10.50 -9.42 41.27
N ARG A 200 11.56 -9.78 40.53
CA ARG A 200 11.71 -11.05 39.76
C ARG A 200 10.69 -11.26 38.62
N LYS A 201 9.95 -10.22 38.20
CA LYS A 201 9.20 -10.24 36.94
C LYS A 201 10.11 -9.77 35.80
N GLY A 202 9.81 -10.19 34.58
CA GLY A 202 10.67 -10.00 33.41
C GLY A 202 9.91 -10.09 32.10
N ARG A 203 10.64 -10.37 31.02
CA ARG A 203 10.06 -10.52 29.68
C ARG A 203 9.11 -11.71 29.59
N THR A 204 8.06 -11.60 28.78
CA THR A 204 7.16 -12.72 28.42
C THR A 204 7.80 -13.60 27.34
N VAL A 205 8.50 -13.01 26.37
CA VAL A 205 9.34 -13.72 25.39
C VAL A 205 10.76 -13.13 25.37
N THR A 206 11.75 -13.94 25.00
CA THR A 206 13.15 -13.49 24.90
C THR A 206 13.52 -12.91 23.53
N ASP A 207 12.74 -13.24 22.51
CA ASP A 207 12.86 -12.79 21.14
C ASP A 207 11.45 -12.56 20.58
N ALA A 208 11.23 -11.36 20.01
CA ALA A 208 9.99 -11.00 19.35
C ALA A 208 10.08 -11.00 17.81
N THR A 209 11.22 -11.39 17.23
CA THR A 209 11.39 -11.47 15.75
C THR A 209 10.28 -12.26 15.04
N PRO A 210 9.74 -13.39 15.57
CA PRO A 210 8.61 -14.10 14.97
C PRO A 210 7.31 -13.27 14.87
N TYR A 211 7.18 -12.21 15.67
CA TYR A 211 6.02 -11.35 15.77
C TYR A 211 6.19 -10.00 15.05
N ALA A 212 7.25 -9.83 14.25
CA ALA A 212 7.56 -8.57 13.57
C ALA A 212 6.45 -8.08 12.62
N ASN A 213 5.62 -9.00 12.12
CA ASN A 213 4.49 -8.69 11.24
C ASN A 213 3.14 -8.68 11.96
N ASP A 214 3.07 -9.18 13.19
CA ASP A 214 1.82 -9.30 13.96
C ASP A 214 1.29 -7.92 14.37
N THR A 215 -0.02 -7.84 14.56
CA THR A 215 -0.76 -6.61 14.88
C THR A 215 -1.37 -6.68 16.27
N PHE A 216 -1.40 -5.55 16.95
CA PHE A 216 -1.68 -5.48 18.38
C PHE A 216 -2.76 -4.46 18.73
N LYS A 217 -3.59 -4.80 19.72
CA LYS A 217 -4.49 -3.86 20.41
C LYS A 217 -3.93 -3.49 21.77
N VAL A 218 -4.01 -2.21 22.13
CA VAL A 218 -3.72 -1.74 23.50
C VAL A 218 -4.93 -2.06 24.38
N THR A 219 -4.69 -2.72 25.50
CA THR A 219 -5.73 -3.19 26.43
C THR A 219 -5.66 -2.50 27.79
N ASP A 220 -4.51 -1.95 28.17
CA ASP A 220 -4.28 -1.26 29.45
C ASP A 220 -3.08 -0.31 29.34
N GLN A 221 -2.96 0.68 30.22
CA GLN A 221 -1.80 1.58 30.27
C GLN A 221 -1.42 2.01 31.70
N THR A 222 -0.15 2.32 31.92
CA THR A 222 0.37 2.78 33.21
C THR A 222 1.71 3.49 33.04
N THR A 223 2.06 4.40 33.96
CA THR A 223 3.33 5.13 33.93
C THR A 223 4.23 4.64 35.05
N ARG A 224 5.53 4.41 34.80
CA ARG A 224 6.47 3.99 35.86
C ARG A 224 6.87 5.18 36.73
N THR A 225 6.76 5.03 38.06
CA THR A 225 6.87 6.16 39.00
C THR A 225 8.27 6.80 39.08
N ARG A 226 9.34 6.06 38.73
CA ARG A 226 10.72 6.59 38.75
C ARG A 226 11.14 7.20 37.42
N GLU A 227 10.84 6.51 36.32
CA GLU A 227 11.23 6.91 34.97
C GLU A 227 10.28 7.92 34.31
N GLY A 228 8.98 7.89 34.67
CA GLY A 228 7.96 8.72 34.04
C GLY A 228 7.54 8.26 32.64
N ASP A 229 8.00 7.08 32.18
CA ASP A 229 7.67 6.57 30.85
C ASP A 229 6.33 5.80 30.82
N LEU A 230 5.59 5.98 29.72
CA LEU A 230 4.31 5.32 29.49
C LEU A 230 4.51 3.89 28.97
N TRP A 231 3.90 2.94 29.65
CA TRP A 231 3.84 1.54 29.27
C TRP A 231 2.40 1.14 28.99
N VAL A 232 2.22 0.32 27.96
CA VAL A 232 0.92 -0.22 27.53
C VAL A 232 0.94 -1.73 27.53
N LYS A 233 -0.18 -2.34 27.85
CA LYS A 233 -0.39 -3.78 27.75
C LYS A 233 -0.99 -4.10 26.39
N ILE A 234 -0.26 -4.85 25.57
CA ILE A 234 -0.70 -5.25 24.24
C ILE A 234 -1.29 -6.66 24.23
N ALA A 235 -2.31 -6.84 23.40
CA ALA A 235 -2.87 -8.13 23.02
C ALA A 235 -2.69 -8.31 21.51
N ASP A 236 -2.08 -9.44 21.15
CA ASP A 236 -1.85 -9.93 19.80
C ASP A 236 -3.20 -10.31 19.14
N THR A 237 -3.44 -9.74 17.97
CA THR A 237 -4.64 -10.01 17.15
C THR A 237 -4.45 -11.21 16.21
N ASN A 238 -3.22 -11.70 16.09
CA ASN A 238 -2.84 -12.81 15.22
C ASN A 238 -2.78 -14.11 16.03
N ALA A 239 -3.36 -15.19 15.50
CA ALA A 239 -3.32 -16.51 16.16
C ALA A 239 -2.01 -17.27 15.90
N THR A 240 -1.23 -16.86 14.89
CA THR A 240 -0.12 -17.59 14.26
C THR A 240 0.94 -18.09 15.24
N ASN A 241 1.31 -17.25 16.22
CA ASN A 241 2.39 -17.53 17.17
C ASN A 241 1.87 -17.89 18.59
N GLY A 242 0.57 -18.16 18.73
CA GLY A 242 -0.04 -18.55 20.00
C GLY A 242 -0.05 -17.44 21.07
N GLN A 243 -0.01 -16.17 20.66
CA GLN A 243 -0.19 -14.98 21.50
C GLN A 243 0.76 -14.86 22.72
N LYS A 244 1.89 -15.59 22.75
CA LYS A 244 2.83 -15.61 23.88
C LYS A 244 3.52 -14.25 24.12
N ILE A 245 3.53 -13.39 23.10
CA ILE A 245 3.99 -11.99 23.15
C ILE A 245 3.06 -11.09 23.99
N ASN A 246 1.84 -11.51 24.37
CA ASN A 246 0.91 -10.66 25.13
C ASN A 246 1.54 -10.17 26.46
N GLY A 247 1.57 -8.86 26.68
CA GLY A 247 2.25 -8.28 27.83
C GLY A 247 2.48 -6.77 27.72
N TRP A 248 3.29 -6.23 28.63
CA TRP A 248 3.60 -4.81 28.74
C TRP A 248 4.82 -4.41 27.89
N ILE A 249 4.72 -3.32 27.14
CA ILE A 249 5.79 -2.69 26.36
C ILE A 249 5.74 -1.16 26.52
N LYS A 250 6.82 -0.42 26.20
CA LYS A 250 6.75 1.05 26.14
C LYS A 250 5.81 1.48 25.01
N TYR A 251 5.00 2.52 25.25
CA TYR A 251 4.13 3.05 24.20
C TYR A 251 4.92 3.61 23.01
N SER A 252 6.08 4.23 23.27
CA SER A 252 7.00 4.73 22.23
C SER A 252 7.70 3.65 21.40
N ALA A 253 7.49 2.37 21.72
CA ALA A 253 7.97 1.23 20.94
C ALA A 253 6.94 0.69 19.94
N LEU A 254 5.76 1.32 19.89
CA LEU A 254 4.67 0.97 19.00
C LEU A 254 4.50 2.03 17.93
N THR A 255 4.35 1.58 16.69
CA THR A 255 3.86 2.40 15.59
C THR A 255 2.41 2.03 15.35
N ALA A 256 1.51 3.02 15.38
CA ALA A 256 0.14 2.81 14.91
C ALA A 256 0.21 2.49 13.40
N THR A 257 -0.40 1.40 12.98
CA THR A 257 -0.60 1.14 11.54
C THR A 257 -1.62 2.13 11.02
N ASP A 258 -1.45 2.62 9.79
CA ASP A 258 -2.44 3.45 9.09
C ASP A 258 -3.76 2.68 8.89
N GLN A 259 -4.59 2.69 9.92
CA GLN A 259 -6.03 2.54 9.77
C GLN A 259 -6.59 3.94 9.63
N THR A 260 -7.19 4.23 8.48
CA THR A 260 -8.02 5.42 8.30
C THR A 260 -9.00 5.47 9.48
N PRO A 261 -9.06 6.56 10.27
CA PRO A 261 -9.94 6.62 11.42
C PRO A 261 -11.37 6.23 11.01
N ALA A 262 -12.04 5.43 11.83
CA ALA A 262 -13.44 5.09 11.62
C ALA A 262 -14.26 6.38 11.66
N LYS A 263 -14.49 6.96 10.48
CA LYS A 263 -15.24 8.20 10.31
C LYS A 263 -16.71 7.86 10.57
N THR A 264 -17.19 8.11 11.78
CA THR A 264 -18.62 8.01 12.08
C THR A 264 -19.37 8.87 11.06
N PRO A 265 -20.23 8.28 10.21
CA PRO A 265 -21.02 9.05 9.26
C PRO A 265 -22.06 9.88 10.00
N ALA A 266 -22.65 10.86 9.32
CA ALA A 266 -23.80 11.58 9.85
C ALA A 266 -24.96 10.61 10.16
N ASP A 267 -25.84 10.97 11.11
CA ASP A 267 -26.93 10.09 11.55
C ASP A 267 -27.90 9.68 10.43
N ASN A 268 -27.95 10.41 9.32
CA ASN A 268 -28.73 10.09 8.11
C ASN A 268 -27.90 9.49 6.96
N ALA A 269 -26.65 9.07 7.22
CA ALA A 269 -25.72 8.59 6.21
C ALA A 269 -25.09 7.23 6.57
N VAL A 270 -24.74 6.45 5.56
CA VAL A 270 -24.01 5.17 5.67
C VAL A 270 -22.58 5.38 5.23
N LEU A 271 -21.61 4.75 5.90
CA LEU A 271 -20.24 4.62 5.39
C LEU A 271 -19.99 3.20 4.87
N LEU A 272 -19.72 3.08 3.58
CA LEU A 272 -19.31 1.84 2.91
C LEU A 272 -17.78 1.79 2.84
N ASN A 273 -17.17 0.88 3.59
CA ASN A 273 -15.73 0.60 3.49
C ASN A 273 -15.53 -0.57 2.52
N PHE A 274 -14.99 -0.31 1.34
CA PHE A 274 -14.60 -1.36 0.41
C PHE A 274 -13.25 -1.93 0.84
N VAL A 275 -13.20 -3.21 1.18
CA VAL A 275 -12.01 -3.90 1.69
C VAL A 275 -11.59 -5.03 0.74
N ASP A 276 -10.31 -5.38 0.70
CA ASP A 276 -9.87 -6.62 0.05
C ASP A 276 -10.09 -7.85 0.96
N ALA A 277 -9.78 -9.04 0.44
CA ALA A 277 -9.90 -10.30 1.17
C ALA A 277 -9.01 -10.40 2.44
N SER A 278 -8.02 -9.50 2.62
CA SER A 278 -7.22 -9.39 3.85
C SER A 278 -7.82 -8.43 4.88
N GLY A 279 -8.94 -7.77 4.56
CA GLY A 279 -9.59 -6.76 5.40
C GLY A 279 -8.98 -5.36 5.28
N LYS A 280 -8.07 -5.13 4.33
CA LYS A 280 -7.50 -3.79 4.09
C LYS A 280 -8.48 -2.93 3.31
N THR A 281 -8.79 -1.74 3.81
CA THR A 281 -9.60 -0.74 3.10
C THR A 281 -8.91 -0.28 1.81
N ILE A 282 -9.61 -0.46 0.70
CA ILE A 282 -9.27 0.03 -0.64
C ILE A 282 -9.77 1.47 -0.79
N LYS A 283 -11.06 1.69 -0.54
CA LYS A 283 -11.76 2.99 -0.66
C LYS A 283 -12.95 3.05 0.32
N THR A 284 -13.46 4.26 0.54
CA THR A 284 -14.66 4.49 1.35
C THR A 284 -15.65 5.38 0.60
N VAL A 285 -16.94 5.02 0.61
CA VAL A 285 -18.04 5.86 0.08
C VAL A 285 -18.95 6.24 1.24
N THR A 286 -19.23 7.53 1.40
CA THR A 286 -20.29 8.00 2.30
C THR A 286 -21.53 8.32 1.48
N TYR A 287 -22.68 7.75 1.86
CA TYR A 287 -23.95 8.00 1.18
C TYR A 287 -25.00 8.51 2.16
N THR A 288 -25.55 9.69 1.88
CA THR A 288 -26.57 10.34 2.71
C THR A 288 -27.96 10.02 2.17
N LYS A 289 -28.81 9.38 2.99
CA LYS A 289 -30.19 9.09 2.62
C LYS A 289 -31.10 10.24 3.06
N ALA A 290 -31.83 10.81 2.10
CA ALA A 290 -32.76 11.91 2.37
C ALA A 290 -33.83 11.50 3.40
N ASN A 291 -34.08 12.37 4.38
CA ASN A 291 -35.10 12.20 5.44
C ASN A 291 -34.93 10.97 6.36
N ALA A 292 -33.80 10.25 6.31
CA ALA A 292 -33.50 9.14 7.22
C ALA A 292 -33.03 9.64 8.60
N LYS A 293 -33.34 8.87 9.64
CA LYS A 293 -32.84 9.02 11.02
C LYS A 293 -31.77 7.96 11.31
N LYS A 294 -31.07 8.09 12.44
CA LYS A 294 -30.09 7.09 12.89
C LYS A 294 -30.75 5.71 13.08
N GLY A 295 -30.16 4.67 12.49
CA GLY A 295 -30.63 3.29 12.59
C GLY A 295 -31.63 2.86 11.51
N ASP A 296 -32.08 3.76 10.63
CA ASP A 296 -32.93 3.43 9.48
C ASP A 296 -32.15 2.59 8.45
N PHE A 297 -32.80 1.60 7.85
CA PHE A 297 -32.19 0.82 6.77
C PHE A 297 -32.06 1.64 5.48
N LEU A 298 -30.98 1.40 4.74
CA LEU A 298 -30.71 2.06 3.47
C LEU A 298 -31.69 1.63 2.37
N GLY A 299 -32.02 0.34 2.29
CA GLY A 299 -33.05 -0.20 1.41
C GLY A 299 -34.35 -0.56 2.13
N LYS A 300 -35.12 -1.45 1.51
CA LYS A 300 -36.32 -2.10 2.08
C LYS A 300 -36.29 -3.60 1.80
N LEU A 301 -36.75 -4.40 2.77
CA LEU A 301 -37.07 -5.81 2.55
C LEU A 301 -38.44 -5.90 1.86
N GLY A 302 -38.53 -6.66 0.77
CA GLY A 302 -39.78 -6.88 0.04
C GLY A 302 -39.81 -8.23 -0.65
N GLN A 303 -40.99 -8.68 -1.04
CA GLN A 303 -41.15 -9.91 -1.83
C GLN A 303 -40.67 -9.66 -3.27
N VAL A 304 -39.86 -10.57 -3.81
CA VAL A 304 -39.37 -10.49 -5.18
C VAL A 304 -40.49 -10.88 -6.14
N ALA A 305 -40.84 -9.98 -7.06
CA ALA A 305 -41.94 -10.14 -8.01
C ALA A 305 -41.86 -11.49 -8.76
N GLY A 306 -42.97 -12.22 -8.79
CA GLY A 306 -43.05 -13.54 -9.42
C GLY A 306 -42.49 -14.70 -8.58
N THR A 307 -42.07 -14.48 -7.33
CA THR A 307 -41.53 -15.55 -6.46
C THR A 307 -42.10 -15.47 -5.04
N SER A 308 -41.90 -16.54 -4.24
CA SER A 308 -42.18 -16.55 -2.80
C SER A 308 -41.03 -16.03 -1.93
N ASN A 309 -39.95 -15.52 -2.53
CA ASN A 309 -38.74 -15.11 -1.83
C ASN A 309 -38.78 -13.64 -1.42
N TYR A 310 -38.13 -13.30 -0.31
CA TYR A 310 -37.89 -11.92 0.11
C TYR A 310 -36.44 -11.52 -0.19
N ALA A 311 -36.24 -10.28 -0.65
CA ALA A 311 -34.93 -9.69 -0.88
C ALA A 311 -34.87 -8.24 -0.39
N TRP A 312 -33.67 -7.79 -0.04
CA TRP A 312 -33.41 -6.40 0.30
C TRP A 312 -33.07 -5.63 -0.99
N ALA A 313 -33.86 -4.59 -1.29
CA ALA A 313 -33.68 -3.76 -2.47
C ALA A 313 -33.47 -2.28 -2.09
N LEU A 314 -32.69 -1.57 -2.90
CA LEU A 314 -32.62 -0.11 -2.88
C LEU A 314 -33.76 0.48 -3.72
N SER A 315 -34.11 1.75 -3.54
CA SER A 315 -34.91 2.44 -4.57
C SER A 315 -34.06 2.64 -5.83
N SER A 316 -34.69 2.74 -7.01
CA SER A 316 -33.96 2.95 -8.27
C SER A 316 -33.12 4.24 -8.26
N THR A 317 -33.62 5.29 -7.60
CA THR A 317 -32.90 6.55 -7.37
C THR A 317 -31.67 6.33 -6.48
N ASP A 318 -31.84 5.66 -5.34
CA ASP A 318 -30.75 5.43 -4.39
C ASP A 318 -29.68 4.49 -5.00
N GLN A 319 -30.11 3.44 -5.70
CA GLN A 319 -29.25 2.50 -6.42
C GLN A 319 -28.38 3.22 -7.46
N SER A 320 -29.00 4.05 -8.30
CA SER A 320 -28.29 4.76 -9.39
C SER A 320 -27.30 5.78 -8.82
N ALA A 321 -27.72 6.58 -7.83
CA ALA A 321 -26.85 7.56 -7.18
C ALA A 321 -25.68 6.90 -6.44
N LEU A 322 -25.94 5.77 -5.78
CA LEU A 322 -24.93 5.04 -5.02
C LEU A 322 -23.95 4.29 -5.94
N GLN A 323 -24.43 3.67 -7.02
CA GLN A 323 -23.57 3.01 -8.02
C GLN A 323 -22.58 4.02 -8.62
N ASN A 324 -23.06 5.18 -9.06
CA ASN A 324 -22.21 6.26 -9.58
C ASN A 324 -21.14 6.72 -8.57
N ALA A 325 -21.50 6.80 -7.28
CA ALA A 325 -20.55 7.16 -6.21
C ALA A 325 -19.51 6.05 -5.94
N ILE A 326 -19.91 4.78 -6.07
CA ILE A 326 -19.04 3.61 -5.93
C ILE A 326 -18.06 3.52 -7.08
N ASP A 327 -18.53 3.62 -8.33
CA ASP A 327 -17.68 3.56 -9.53
C ASP A 327 -16.67 4.72 -9.56
N SER A 328 -17.11 5.93 -9.21
CA SER A 328 -16.23 7.09 -9.06
C SER A 328 -15.16 6.88 -7.99
N ALA A 329 -15.50 6.29 -6.84
CA ALA A 329 -14.55 6.03 -5.76
C ALA A 329 -13.56 4.90 -6.08
N LEU A 330 -14.03 3.81 -6.72
CA LEU A 330 -13.25 2.62 -7.07
C LEU A 330 -12.47 2.75 -8.41
N SER A 331 -12.74 3.78 -9.20
CA SER A 331 -12.00 4.09 -10.43
C SER A 331 -10.48 4.04 -10.21
N GLY A 332 -9.77 3.35 -11.11
CA GLY A 332 -8.32 3.15 -11.05
C GLY A 332 -7.81 2.19 -9.95
N THR A 333 -8.66 1.59 -9.11
CA THR A 333 -8.21 0.69 -8.02
C THR A 333 -8.00 -0.76 -8.46
N GLY A 334 -8.55 -1.16 -9.61
CA GLY A 334 -8.58 -2.56 -10.07
C GLY A 334 -9.62 -3.44 -9.36
N TYR A 335 -10.53 -2.82 -8.60
CA TYR A 335 -11.71 -3.43 -8.00
C TYR A 335 -12.97 -2.75 -8.53
N SER A 336 -14.08 -3.48 -8.57
CA SER A 336 -15.41 -2.96 -8.93
C SER A 336 -16.47 -3.56 -7.99
N PHE A 337 -17.64 -2.92 -7.93
CA PHE A 337 -18.78 -3.42 -7.16
C PHE A 337 -20.08 -3.01 -7.85
N ASP A 338 -20.89 -4.00 -8.19
CA ASP A 338 -22.10 -3.84 -9.01
C ASP A 338 -23.36 -4.05 -8.15
N LEU A 339 -24.16 -2.99 -7.99
CA LEU A 339 -25.46 -2.98 -7.30
C LEU A 339 -26.62 -3.47 -8.17
N SER A 340 -26.43 -3.78 -9.45
CA SER A 340 -27.44 -4.47 -10.25
C SER A 340 -27.50 -5.97 -9.91
N ASN A 341 -26.40 -6.54 -9.41
CA ASN A 341 -26.38 -7.86 -8.80
C ASN A 341 -27.19 -7.86 -7.48
N THR A 342 -28.20 -8.72 -7.41
CA THR A 342 -29.16 -8.79 -6.29
C THR A 342 -28.54 -9.16 -4.94
N ALA A 343 -27.45 -9.95 -4.92
CA ALA A 343 -26.75 -10.30 -3.69
C ALA A 343 -25.94 -9.10 -3.16
N ASN A 344 -25.19 -8.42 -4.04
CA ASN A 344 -24.47 -7.19 -3.72
C ASN A 344 -25.43 -6.08 -3.23
N GLN A 345 -26.55 -5.90 -3.95
CA GLN A 345 -27.59 -4.95 -3.56
C GLN A 345 -28.15 -5.27 -2.19
N SER A 346 -28.42 -6.55 -1.89
CA SER A 346 -28.94 -6.98 -0.58
C SER A 346 -27.99 -6.68 0.57
N VAL A 347 -26.66 -6.81 0.39
CA VAL A 347 -25.67 -6.45 1.42
C VAL A 347 -25.72 -4.96 1.73
N VAL A 348 -25.76 -4.11 0.71
CA VAL A 348 -25.76 -2.65 0.87
C VAL A 348 -27.10 -2.11 1.35
N ALA A 349 -28.21 -2.68 0.89
CA ALA A 349 -29.57 -2.30 1.33
C ALA A 349 -29.83 -2.60 2.82
N GLN A 350 -29.12 -3.55 3.42
CA GLN A 350 -29.18 -3.86 4.85
C GLN A 350 -28.38 -2.91 5.74
N ALA A 351 -27.56 -2.01 5.17
CA ALA A 351 -26.81 -1.04 5.95
C ALA A 351 -27.74 -0.07 6.69
N LYS A 352 -27.34 0.37 7.89
CA LYS A 352 -28.08 1.35 8.69
C LYS A 352 -27.40 2.71 8.69
N THR A 353 -28.20 3.77 8.62
CA THR A 353 -27.75 5.15 8.72
C THR A 353 -27.17 5.44 10.12
N GLY A 354 -26.08 6.20 10.16
CA GLY A 354 -25.25 6.40 11.36
C GLY A 354 -24.24 5.28 11.64
N GLU A 355 -24.18 4.24 10.80
CA GLU A 355 -23.24 3.10 10.93
C GLU A 355 -22.30 2.98 9.72
N ALA A 356 -21.20 2.24 9.92
CA ALA A 356 -20.26 1.88 8.86
C ALA A 356 -20.32 0.37 8.61
N ILE A 357 -20.34 -0.05 7.33
CA ILE A 357 -20.29 -1.46 6.93
C ILE A 357 -19.07 -1.73 6.05
N ASN A 358 -18.53 -2.94 6.15
CA ASN A 358 -17.43 -3.40 5.31
C ASN A 358 -17.98 -4.26 4.16
N VAL A 359 -17.56 -3.97 2.94
CA VAL A 359 -17.92 -4.70 1.72
C VAL A 359 -16.64 -5.28 1.11
N THR A 360 -16.50 -6.60 1.15
CA THR A 360 -15.31 -7.29 0.62
C THR A 360 -15.37 -7.35 -0.91
N LEU A 361 -14.30 -6.89 -1.55
CA LEU A 361 -14.13 -6.93 -3.00
C LEU A 361 -13.08 -7.97 -3.41
N THR A 362 -13.33 -8.61 -4.55
CA THR A 362 -12.34 -9.45 -5.24
C THR A 362 -11.66 -8.61 -6.31
N LYS A 363 -10.33 -8.68 -6.41
CA LYS A 363 -9.60 -7.92 -7.43
C LYS A 363 -9.89 -8.50 -8.81
N GLY A 364 -10.23 -7.66 -9.78
CA GLY A 364 -10.55 -8.11 -11.15
C GLY A 364 -9.34 -8.79 -11.81
N ALA A 365 -9.59 -9.78 -12.67
CA ALA A 365 -8.52 -10.42 -13.44
C ALA A 365 -7.77 -9.40 -14.32
N THR A 366 -6.47 -9.62 -14.55
CA THR A 366 -5.75 -8.86 -15.57
C THR A 366 -6.22 -9.33 -16.94
N VAL A 367 -6.75 -8.41 -17.74
CA VAL A 367 -7.18 -8.66 -19.12
C VAL A 367 -6.39 -7.79 -20.08
N TYR A 368 -6.21 -8.31 -21.29
CA TYR A 368 -5.57 -7.60 -22.38
C TYR A 368 -6.61 -6.88 -23.23
N GLN A 369 -6.27 -5.69 -23.68
CA GLN A 369 -7.14 -4.79 -24.41
C GLN A 369 -6.68 -4.71 -25.87
N GLN A 370 -7.54 -5.17 -26.77
CA GLN A 370 -7.27 -5.12 -28.20
C GLN A 370 -7.38 -3.67 -28.70
N MET A 371 -6.45 -3.27 -29.56
CA MET A 371 -6.40 -2.01 -30.28
C MET A 371 -7.12 -2.13 -31.63
N ALA A 372 -7.53 -1.00 -32.20
CA ALA A 372 -7.98 -0.89 -33.59
C ALA A 372 -7.22 0.28 -34.22
N ALA A 373 -6.40 0.00 -35.22
CA ALA A 373 -5.57 1.01 -35.86
C ALA A 373 -6.36 1.75 -36.96
N TYR A 374 -6.22 3.07 -37.01
CA TYR A 374 -6.83 3.94 -38.01
C TYR A 374 -5.76 4.87 -38.60
N SER A 375 -5.87 5.26 -39.88
CA SER A 375 -4.96 6.17 -40.55
C SER A 375 -5.56 7.56 -40.79
N SER A 376 -4.74 8.60 -40.62
CA SER A 376 -5.06 10.00 -40.89
C SER A 376 -4.01 10.65 -41.77
N ASP A 377 -4.41 11.20 -42.91
CA ASP A 377 -3.53 11.92 -43.83
C ASP A 377 -3.38 13.37 -43.36
N THR A 378 -2.19 13.75 -42.90
CA THR A 378 -1.92 15.11 -42.42
C THR A 378 -1.94 16.18 -43.51
N THR A 379 -1.99 15.78 -44.78
CA THR A 379 -2.10 16.69 -45.93
C THR A 379 -3.54 16.83 -46.44
N GLY A 380 -4.44 15.94 -46.03
CA GLY A 380 -5.83 15.87 -46.51
C GLY A 380 -6.03 15.33 -47.94
N SER A 381 -4.96 15.03 -48.68
CA SER A 381 -4.98 14.64 -50.10
C SER A 381 -5.81 13.40 -50.43
N PHE A 382 -5.95 12.46 -49.49
CA PHE A 382 -6.68 11.20 -49.67
C PHE A 382 -8.09 11.17 -49.05
N ASN A 383 -8.38 12.08 -48.10
CA ASN A 383 -9.49 11.92 -47.16
C ASN A 383 -10.69 12.85 -47.37
N GLY A 384 -10.55 13.96 -48.13
CA GLY A 384 -11.69 14.87 -48.39
C GLY A 384 -12.36 15.44 -47.12
N GLY A 385 -11.63 15.53 -46.01
CA GLY A 385 -12.14 15.95 -44.69
C GLY A 385 -12.37 14.82 -43.66
N VAL A 386 -12.27 13.54 -44.04
CA VAL A 386 -12.38 12.42 -43.07
C VAL A 386 -11.15 12.37 -42.16
N LEU A 387 -11.36 12.48 -40.84
CA LEU A 387 -10.27 12.57 -39.87
C LEU A 387 -9.51 11.25 -39.65
N ALA A 388 -10.13 10.08 -39.85
CA ALA A 388 -9.48 8.78 -39.67
C ALA A 388 -10.21 7.64 -40.42
N ASN A 389 -9.49 6.78 -41.15
CA ASN A 389 -10.03 5.57 -41.78
C ASN A 389 -9.56 4.31 -41.02
N PRO A 390 -10.37 3.25 -40.88
CA PRO A 390 -9.92 2.00 -40.25
C PRO A 390 -8.82 1.34 -41.10
N MET A 391 -7.81 0.77 -40.45
CA MET A 391 -6.75 0.01 -41.13
C MET A 391 -6.90 -1.50 -40.94
N SER A 392 -6.59 -2.26 -41.99
CA SER A 392 -6.47 -3.72 -41.93
C SER A 392 -5.03 -4.14 -41.65
N ASN A 393 -4.83 -5.16 -40.81
CA ASN A 393 -3.51 -5.71 -40.56
C ASN A 393 -3.05 -6.59 -41.71
N ILE A 394 -1.77 -6.51 -42.03
CA ILE A 394 -1.08 -7.45 -42.92
C ILE A 394 -0.25 -8.36 -42.01
N ALA A 395 -0.71 -9.61 -41.86
CA ALA A 395 -0.07 -10.62 -41.03
C ALA A 395 0.99 -11.40 -41.81
N ALA A 396 2.05 -11.83 -41.13
CA ALA A 396 3.04 -12.74 -41.67
C ALA A 396 2.57 -14.20 -41.51
N ASP A 397 2.40 -14.91 -42.62
CA ASP A 397 2.04 -16.33 -42.66
C ASP A 397 3.23 -17.22 -43.06
N ALA A 398 3.05 -18.53 -42.95
CA ALA A 398 4.10 -19.53 -43.20
C ALA A 398 4.40 -19.76 -44.70
N HIS A 399 3.65 -19.15 -45.61
CA HIS A 399 3.74 -19.40 -47.05
C HIS A 399 4.23 -18.20 -47.85
N ASN A 400 4.08 -16.93 -47.41
CA ASN A 400 4.64 -15.83 -48.20
C ASN A 400 4.91 -14.44 -47.58
N ASN A 401 5.77 -13.73 -48.33
CA ASN A 401 6.23 -12.33 -48.30
C ASN A 401 5.13 -11.25 -48.28
N GLN A 402 4.09 -11.40 -47.46
CA GLN A 402 2.94 -10.49 -47.43
C GLN A 402 3.31 -9.20 -46.67
N VAL A 403 4.08 -8.34 -47.32
CA VAL A 403 4.36 -6.95 -46.94
C VAL A 403 3.76 -5.95 -47.95
N ALA A 404 3.16 -6.43 -49.03
CA ALA A 404 2.42 -5.61 -49.99
C ALA A 404 1.05 -5.15 -49.45
N ALA A 405 0.57 -4.01 -49.94
CA ALA A 405 -0.75 -3.46 -49.63
C ALA A 405 -1.89 -4.40 -50.07
N LYS A 406 -3.02 -4.34 -49.35
CA LYS A 406 -4.22 -5.17 -49.55
C LYS A 406 -5.49 -4.30 -49.59
N GLY A 407 -6.62 -4.91 -49.96
CA GLY A 407 -7.91 -4.22 -50.12
C GLY A 407 -8.20 -3.86 -51.57
N THR A 408 -8.99 -2.81 -51.79
CA THR A 408 -9.42 -2.36 -53.13
C THR A 408 -8.96 -0.93 -53.38
N ALA A 409 -8.26 -0.71 -54.48
CA ALA A 409 -7.98 0.62 -55.01
C ALA A 409 -9.09 1.02 -55.98
N THR A 410 -9.73 2.17 -55.74
CA THR A 410 -10.78 2.70 -56.62
C THR A 410 -10.32 3.99 -57.27
N VAL A 411 -10.25 4.00 -58.60
CA VAL A 411 -10.19 5.22 -59.41
C VAL A 411 -11.62 5.68 -59.62
N THR A 412 -11.99 6.75 -58.94
CA THR A 412 -13.32 7.37 -59.09
C THR A 412 -13.43 8.07 -60.44
N LYS A 413 -14.60 7.98 -61.06
CA LYS A 413 -14.88 8.69 -62.31
C LYS A 413 -14.78 10.21 -62.13
N ASP A 414 -14.11 10.88 -63.06
CA ASP A 414 -13.95 12.34 -63.08
C ASP A 414 -13.99 12.85 -64.53
N THR A 415 -14.49 14.06 -64.75
CA THR A 415 -14.35 14.74 -66.04
C THR A 415 -12.89 14.95 -66.43
N ALA A 416 -11.98 15.09 -65.46
CA ALA A 416 -10.55 15.23 -65.70
C ALA A 416 -9.85 13.93 -66.17
N ASN A 417 -10.45 12.76 -65.91
CA ASN A 417 -9.90 11.46 -66.33
C ASN A 417 -10.72 10.76 -67.44
N GLY A 418 -11.80 11.40 -67.92
CA GLY A 418 -12.60 10.90 -69.04
C GLY A 418 -13.34 9.58 -68.77
N LEU A 419 -13.54 9.22 -67.50
CA LEU A 419 -14.27 8.00 -67.10
C LEU A 419 -15.74 8.31 -66.81
N ASN A 420 -16.61 7.37 -67.15
CA ASN A 420 -18.06 7.43 -66.89
C ASN A 420 -18.50 6.52 -65.72
N ALA A 421 -17.64 5.61 -65.28
CA ALA A 421 -17.84 4.67 -64.18
C ALA A 421 -16.53 4.48 -63.38
N ASP A 422 -16.66 4.12 -62.11
CA ASP A 422 -15.51 3.85 -61.23
C ASP A 422 -14.79 2.56 -61.67
N PHE A 423 -13.45 2.63 -61.68
CA PHE A 423 -12.59 1.49 -61.92
C PHE A 423 -12.06 0.96 -60.58
N THR A 424 -12.16 -0.35 -60.34
CA THR A 424 -11.70 -0.98 -59.11
C THR A 424 -10.60 -2.01 -59.36
N PHE A 425 -9.53 -1.96 -58.59
CA PHE A 425 -8.40 -2.89 -58.63
C PHE A 425 -8.24 -3.61 -57.29
N ASP A 426 -8.23 -4.95 -57.35
CA ASP A 426 -7.97 -5.81 -56.20
C ASP A 426 -6.46 -5.85 -55.90
N MET A 427 -6.08 -5.28 -54.76
CA MET A 427 -4.68 -5.15 -54.35
C MET A 427 -4.01 -6.49 -54.02
N THR A 428 -4.78 -7.58 -53.83
CA THR A 428 -4.16 -8.91 -53.69
C THR A 428 -3.40 -9.33 -54.95
N LYS A 429 -3.78 -8.78 -56.12
CA LYS A 429 -3.10 -8.96 -57.41
C LYS A 429 -1.77 -8.20 -57.54
N LEU A 430 -1.33 -7.46 -56.51
CA LEU A 430 0.06 -6.97 -56.43
C LEU A 430 1.07 -8.13 -56.32
N LEU A 431 0.61 -9.32 -55.93
CA LEU A 431 1.42 -10.51 -55.75
C LEU A 431 1.11 -11.61 -56.77
N ASP A 432 2.09 -12.46 -57.05
CA ASP A 432 1.89 -13.73 -57.76
C ASP A 432 1.56 -14.85 -56.77
N GLU A 433 1.26 -16.06 -57.26
CA GLU A 433 1.00 -17.25 -56.43
C GLU A 433 2.20 -17.64 -55.54
N LYS A 434 3.38 -17.12 -55.85
CA LYS A 434 4.65 -17.29 -55.12
C LYS A 434 5.00 -16.06 -54.28
N GLY A 435 4.09 -15.08 -54.14
CA GLY A 435 4.23 -13.86 -53.35
C GLY A 435 5.38 -12.93 -53.76
N ASN A 436 5.78 -12.97 -55.03
CA ASN A 436 6.64 -11.96 -55.63
C ASN A 436 5.79 -10.83 -56.24
N ALA A 437 6.41 -9.68 -56.49
CA ALA A 437 5.79 -8.55 -57.18
C ALA A 437 5.24 -8.93 -58.57
N ASN A 438 3.90 -8.88 -58.73
CA ASN A 438 3.20 -9.22 -59.97
C ASN A 438 3.07 -8.00 -60.89
N THR A 439 4.20 -7.57 -61.43
CA THR A 439 4.28 -6.41 -62.36
C THR A 439 3.42 -6.61 -63.61
N THR A 440 3.22 -7.86 -64.05
CA THR A 440 2.32 -8.20 -65.16
C THR A 440 0.86 -7.86 -64.84
N ALA A 441 0.33 -8.29 -63.69
CA ALA A 441 -1.06 -7.98 -63.31
C ALA A 441 -1.27 -6.47 -63.09
N ILE A 442 -0.30 -5.77 -62.50
CA ILE A 442 -0.31 -4.31 -62.34
C ILE A 442 -0.38 -3.63 -63.72
N LYS A 443 0.48 -4.04 -64.67
CA LYS A 443 0.50 -3.50 -66.03
C LYS A 443 -0.79 -3.80 -66.80
N THR A 444 -1.35 -5.00 -66.65
CA THR A 444 -2.65 -5.37 -67.24
C THR A 444 -3.78 -4.50 -66.70
N ALA A 445 -3.82 -4.25 -65.38
CA ALA A 445 -4.83 -3.38 -64.78
C ALA A 445 -4.73 -1.94 -65.29
N LEU A 446 -3.51 -1.36 -65.38
CA LEU A 446 -3.34 -0.03 -65.96
C LEU A 446 -3.76 0.00 -67.45
N ASN A 447 -3.36 -1.01 -68.24
CA ASN A 447 -3.74 -1.09 -69.64
C ASN A 447 -5.27 -1.15 -69.83
N ASN A 448 -5.98 -1.89 -68.97
CA ASN A 448 -7.45 -1.93 -68.99
C ASN A 448 -8.08 -0.57 -68.64
N LEU A 449 -7.56 0.12 -67.63
CA LEU A 449 -7.98 1.49 -67.28
C LEU A 449 -7.72 2.49 -68.41
N LEU A 450 -6.56 2.42 -69.05
CA LEU A 450 -6.22 3.25 -70.21
C LEU A 450 -7.11 2.93 -71.40
N ALA A 451 -7.44 1.66 -71.64
CA ALA A 451 -8.41 1.24 -72.66
C ALA A 451 -9.87 1.58 -72.32
N GLY A 452 -10.14 2.24 -71.18
CA GLY A 452 -11.50 2.60 -70.76
C GLY A 452 -12.35 1.38 -70.45
N LYS A 453 -11.79 0.34 -69.81
CA LYS A 453 -12.47 -0.92 -69.43
C LYS A 453 -12.33 -1.20 -67.93
N GLN A 454 -13.18 -2.08 -67.40
CA GLN A 454 -13.01 -2.57 -66.02
C GLN A 454 -11.73 -3.38 -65.87
N SER A 455 -11.29 -3.63 -64.63
CA SER A 455 -9.99 -4.24 -64.34
C SER A 455 -9.84 -5.69 -64.83
N ASP A 456 -10.95 -6.39 -65.08
CA ASP A 456 -10.99 -7.71 -65.73
C ASP A 456 -10.95 -7.64 -67.28
N GLY A 457 -10.94 -6.44 -67.86
CA GLY A 457 -10.96 -6.19 -69.30
C GLY A 457 -12.36 -6.18 -69.92
N THR A 458 -13.43 -6.28 -69.11
CA THR A 458 -14.82 -6.26 -69.55
C THR A 458 -15.46 -4.88 -69.41
N GLY A 459 -16.56 -4.66 -70.13
CA GLY A 459 -17.30 -3.39 -70.13
C GLY A 459 -16.52 -2.21 -70.73
N SER A 460 -17.24 -1.12 -71.04
CA SER A 460 -16.62 0.18 -71.29
C SER A 460 -17.00 1.12 -70.16
N ILE A 461 -16.00 1.81 -69.62
CA ILE A 461 -16.09 2.80 -68.54
C ILE A 461 -15.54 4.17 -68.98
N GLY A 462 -15.18 4.34 -70.25
CA GLY A 462 -14.59 5.56 -70.82
C GLY A 462 -14.07 5.32 -72.23
N GLU A 463 -13.50 6.35 -72.86
CA GLU A 463 -12.82 6.18 -74.15
C GLU A 463 -11.53 5.35 -74.03
N ASP A 464 -11.17 4.66 -75.11
CA ASP A 464 -9.89 3.93 -75.24
C ASP A 464 -8.75 4.90 -75.54
N LEU A 465 -7.90 5.11 -74.53
CA LEU A 465 -6.70 5.94 -74.57
C LEU A 465 -5.43 5.07 -74.53
N SER A 466 -5.51 3.77 -74.86
CA SER A 466 -4.35 2.86 -74.82
C SER A 466 -3.31 3.20 -75.89
N ALA A 467 -3.76 3.64 -77.08
CA ALA A 467 -2.93 4.08 -78.20
C ALA A 467 -2.14 5.37 -77.93
N ASP A 468 -1.31 5.80 -78.90
CA ASP A 468 -0.73 7.14 -78.87
C ASP A 468 -1.82 8.21 -79.07
N VAL A 469 -1.85 9.17 -78.15
CA VAL A 469 -2.80 10.30 -78.11
C VAL A 469 -2.07 11.64 -78.04
N SER A 470 -0.75 11.66 -78.26
CA SER A 470 0.10 12.85 -78.13
C SER A 470 -0.30 14.04 -79.01
N ALA A 471 -1.00 13.79 -80.13
CA ALA A 471 -1.54 14.81 -81.02
C ALA A 471 -2.84 15.48 -80.50
N ASP A 472 -3.52 14.89 -79.51
CA ASP A 472 -4.75 15.41 -78.90
C ASP A 472 -4.45 15.83 -77.45
N ALA A 473 -4.40 17.13 -77.21
CA ALA A 473 -4.05 17.68 -75.90
C ALA A 473 -5.04 17.28 -74.79
N THR A 474 -6.32 17.10 -75.11
CA THR A 474 -7.36 16.69 -74.15
C THR A 474 -7.18 15.23 -73.78
N LYS A 475 -7.07 14.34 -74.77
CA LYS A 475 -6.90 12.90 -74.55
C LYS A 475 -5.56 12.58 -73.89
N SER A 476 -4.51 13.34 -74.21
CA SER A 476 -3.20 13.26 -73.55
C SER A 476 -3.26 13.68 -72.08
N ALA A 477 -4.05 14.71 -71.75
CA ALA A 477 -4.31 15.12 -70.37
C ALA A 477 -5.12 14.05 -69.61
N GLU A 478 -6.23 13.56 -70.17
CA GLU A 478 -7.04 12.48 -69.57
C GLU A 478 -6.22 11.21 -69.32
N LYS A 479 -5.40 10.78 -70.30
CA LYS A 479 -4.48 9.65 -70.17
C LYS A 479 -3.52 9.84 -69.00
N THR A 480 -2.95 11.03 -68.87
CA THR A 480 -2.05 11.39 -67.76
C THR A 480 -2.80 11.41 -66.41
N GLN A 481 -4.04 11.88 -66.39
CA GLN A 481 -4.87 11.91 -65.19
C GLN A 481 -5.27 10.50 -64.74
N ARG A 482 -5.68 9.59 -65.65
CA ARG A 482 -5.96 8.19 -65.30
C ARG A 482 -4.78 7.50 -64.62
N VAL A 483 -3.55 7.71 -65.11
CA VAL A 483 -2.32 7.18 -64.47
C VAL A 483 -2.10 7.80 -63.09
N THR A 484 -2.31 9.11 -62.96
CA THR A 484 -2.20 9.84 -61.70
C THR A 484 -3.20 9.34 -60.66
N ASP A 485 -4.46 9.16 -61.06
CA ASP A 485 -5.53 8.66 -60.21
C ASP A 485 -5.34 7.20 -59.83
N PHE A 486 -4.82 6.35 -60.73
CA PHE A 486 -4.48 4.96 -60.42
C PHE A 486 -3.40 4.85 -59.35
N ASN A 487 -2.31 5.61 -59.51
CA ASN A 487 -1.26 5.72 -58.48
C ASN A 487 -1.82 6.26 -57.15
N LYS A 488 -2.70 7.27 -57.20
CA LYS A 488 -3.36 7.85 -56.02
C LYS A 488 -4.29 6.85 -55.32
N ALA A 489 -5.06 6.07 -56.08
CA ALA A 489 -5.98 5.05 -55.58
C ALA A 489 -5.24 3.90 -54.90
N ILE A 490 -4.14 3.44 -55.51
CA ILE A 490 -3.23 2.43 -54.95
C ILE A 490 -2.61 2.92 -53.64
N ALA A 491 -2.08 4.16 -53.60
CA ALA A 491 -1.51 4.73 -52.39
C ALA A 491 -2.56 4.92 -51.28
N LYS A 492 -3.77 5.37 -51.61
CA LYS A 492 -4.90 5.49 -50.67
C LYS A 492 -5.35 4.14 -50.11
N ALA A 493 -5.34 3.08 -50.91
CA ALA A 493 -5.61 1.72 -50.42
C ALA A 493 -4.49 1.26 -49.47
N ALA A 494 -3.23 1.49 -49.84
CA ALA A 494 -2.07 1.15 -49.00
C ALA A 494 -2.10 1.85 -47.64
N SER A 495 -2.46 3.14 -47.57
CA SER A 495 -2.57 3.86 -46.29
C SER A 495 -3.68 3.35 -45.36
N GLN A 496 -4.57 2.47 -45.84
CA GLN A 496 -5.58 1.76 -45.03
C GLN A 496 -5.10 0.35 -44.60
N THR A 497 -3.80 0.11 -44.66
CA THR A 497 -3.17 -1.14 -44.21
C THR A 497 -1.96 -0.86 -43.33
N PHE A 498 -1.61 -1.82 -42.47
CA PHE A 498 -0.34 -1.79 -41.75
C PHE A 498 0.30 -3.18 -41.65
N ILE A 499 1.62 -3.23 -41.73
CA ILE A 499 2.42 -4.43 -41.49
C ILE A 499 2.39 -4.72 -39.98
N THR A 500 2.04 -5.96 -39.60
CA THR A 500 1.95 -6.36 -38.19
C THR A 500 3.34 -6.27 -37.54
N PRO A 501 3.53 -5.53 -36.43
CA PRO A 501 4.86 -5.34 -35.82
C PRO A 501 5.47 -6.65 -35.33
N ALA A 502 6.74 -6.90 -35.64
CA ALA A 502 7.43 -8.15 -35.31
C ALA A 502 8.01 -8.17 -33.88
N ASN A 503 8.26 -9.39 -33.38
CA ASN A 503 8.87 -9.72 -32.09
C ASN A 503 8.10 -9.23 -30.84
N LEU A 504 6.77 -9.18 -30.90
CA LEU A 504 5.93 -8.81 -29.76
C LEU A 504 5.78 -9.94 -28.74
N THR A 505 5.68 -9.58 -27.46
CA THR A 505 5.46 -10.49 -26.34
C THR A 505 4.16 -10.16 -25.58
N ALA A 506 3.76 -11.01 -24.62
CA ALA A 506 2.61 -10.70 -23.75
C ALA A 506 2.83 -9.44 -22.87
N ALA A 507 4.07 -8.98 -22.69
CA ALA A 507 4.38 -7.69 -22.04
C ALA A 507 4.14 -6.49 -22.96
N ASP A 508 3.92 -6.72 -24.26
CA ASP A 508 3.66 -5.69 -25.28
C ASP A 508 2.17 -5.48 -25.59
N LEU A 509 1.30 -6.21 -24.89
CA LEU A 509 -0.14 -6.08 -24.98
C LEU A 509 -0.65 -5.10 -23.90
N PHE A 510 -1.53 -4.16 -24.29
CA PHE A 510 -2.10 -3.21 -23.33
C PHE A 510 -2.97 -3.98 -22.35
N SER A 511 -2.73 -3.83 -21.05
CA SER A 511 -3.37 -4.66 -20.03
C SER A 511 -3.71 -3.89 -18.77
N GLY A 512 -4.78 -4.31 -18.12
CA GLY A 512 -5.23 -3.75 -16.85
C GLY A 512 -6.27 -4.65 -16.20
N ASN A 513 -6.77 -4.23 -15.05
CA ASN A 513 -7.80 -4.98 -14.33
C ASN A 513 -9.14 -4.87 -15.08
N GLN A 514 -9.79 -6.01 -15.33
CA GLN A 514 -11.08 -6.09 -16.01
C GLN A 514 -12.10 -5.11 -15.41
N GLY A 515 -12.80 -4.37 -16.27
CA GLY A 515 -13.77 -3.35 -15.87
C GLY A 515 -13.17 -2.02 -15.42
N SER A 516 -11.83 -1.87 -15.35
CA SER A 516 -11.20 -0.59 -15.05
C SER A 516 -11.15 0.31 -16.28
N THR A 517 -11.46 1.59 -16.12
CA THR A 517 -11.36 2.60 -17.19
C THR A 517 -9.91 3.05 -17.40
N TYR A 518 -9.59 3.43 -18.64
CA TYR A 518 -8.34 4.09 -19.03
C TYR A 518 -8.64 5.28 -19.95
N THR A 519 -7.79 6.30 -19.92
CA THR A 519 -7.90 7.46 -20.81
C THR A 519 -7.23 7.20 -22.16
N GLY A 520 -7.57 8.01 -23.16
CA GLY A 520 -6.86 8.01 -24.45
C GLY A 520 -5.37 8.34 -24.30
N THR A 521 -5.02 9.17 -23.31
CA THR A 521 -3.63 9.48 -22.95
C THR A 521 -2.88 8.26 -22.42
N ASP A 522 -3.53 7.42 -21.60
CA ASP A 522 -2.91 6.19 -21.06
C ASP A 522 -2.62 5.19 -22.19
N ALA A 523 -3.58 4.98 -23.09
CA ALA A 523 -3.41 4.14 -24.27
C ALA A 523 -2.31 4.67 -25.21
N LEU A 524 -2.30 5.98 -25.48
CA LEU A 524 -1.30 6.63 -26.32
C LEU A 524 0.11 6.57 -25.69
N ASN A 525 0.24 6.74 -24.38
CA ASN A 525 1.50 6.58 -23.65
C ASN A 525 2.01 5.14 -23.70
N PHE A 526 1.12 4.15 -23.55
CA PHE A 526 1.46 2.74 -23.68
C PHE A 526 2.03 2.42 -25.06
N ILE A 527 1.42 2.95 -26.12
CA ILE A 527 1.85 2.77 -27.52
C ILE A 527 3.18 3.48 -27.76
N ASN A 528 3.32 4.74 -27.33
CA ASN A 528 4.55 5.53 -27.50
C ASN A 528 5.76 4.99 -26.74
N SER A 529 5.57 4.17 -25.70
CA SER A 529 6.66 3.50 -24.99
C SER A 529 7.22 2.25 -25.71
N ARG A 530 6.62 1.85 -26.85
CA ARG A 530 7.02 0.67 -27.63
C ARG A 530 7.34 1.03 -29.07
N ASN A 531 8.60 0.87 -29.47
CA ASN A 531 9.05 1.23 -30.82
C ASN A 531 8.22 0.56 -31.93
N GLY A 532 7.86 -0.72 -31.76
CA GLY A 532 7.05 -1.47 -32.73
C GLY A 532 5.57 -1.04 -32.80
N LEU A 533 5.04 -0.35 -31.79
CA LEU A 533 3.65 0.12 -31.79
C LEU A 533 3.55 1.63 -32.09
N LYS A 534 4.54 2.41 -31.68
CA LYS A 534 4.62 3.86 -31.92
C LYS A 534 4.64 4.22 -33.40
N ALA A 535 5.36 3.45 -34.20
CA ALA A 535 5.50 3.65 -35.63
C ALA A 535 5.18 2.35 -36.38
N LEU A 536 4.12 2.39 -37.18
CA LEU A 536 3.74 1.31 -38.09
C LEU A 536 4.21 1.66 -39.51
N LYS A 537 4.25 0.64 -40.38
CA LYS A 537 4.49 0.78 -41.81
C LYS A 537 3.25 0.35 -42.57
N SER A 538 2.87 1.06 -43.63
CA SER A 538 1.82 0.57 -44.53
C SER A 538 2.27 -0.68 -45.28
N GLY A 539 1.35 -1.38 -45.93
CA GLY A 539 1.76 -2.29 -46.99
C GLY A 539 2.50 -1.53 -48.10
N ALA A 540 3.49 -2.18 -48.70
CA ALA A 540 4.25 -1.69 -49.83
C ALA A 540 3.37 -1.65 -51.09
N TYR A 541 3.50 -0.58 -51.87
CA TYR A 541 2.67 -0.37 -53.07
C TYR A 541 3.51 0.17 -54.24
N PRO A 542 3.15 -0.16 -55.49
CA PRO A 542 3.87 0.31 -56.67
C PRO A 542 3.49 1.75 -57.03
N VAL A 543 4.38 2.45 -57.72
CA VAL A 543 4.04 3.58 -58.59
C VAL A 543 4.34 3.16 -60.03
N VAL A 544 3.41 3.45 -60.94
CA VAL A 544 3.55 3.15 -62.38
C VAL A 544 3.67 4.41 -63.23
N THR A 545 4.45 4.30 -64.30
CA THR A 545 4.53 5.29 -65.39
C THR A 545 3.47 5.02 -66.46
N VAL A 546 3.30 5.97 -67.39
CA VAL A 546 2.25 5.96 -68.43
C VAL A 546 2.33 4.77 -69.41
N ASP A 547 3.49 4.12 -69.51
CA ASP A 547 3.75 2.90 -70.28
C ASP A 547 3.44 1.60 -69.49
N GLY A 548 2.95 1.71 -68.25
CA GLY A 548 2.68 0.59 -67.36
C GLY A 548 3.92 -0.05 -66.75
N THR A 549 5.08 0.60 -66.78
CA THR A 549 6.28 0.16 -66.05
C THR A 549 6.20 0.59 -64.59
N VAL A 550 6.61 -0.27 -63.65
CA VAL A 550 6.71 0.07 -62.22
C VAL A 550 8.00 0.85 -61.99
N SER A 551 7.90 2.12 -61.60
CA SER A 551 9.05 3.03 -61.38
C SER A 551 9.67 2.92 -59.98
N GLY A 552 8.96 2.28 -59.05
CA GLY A 552 9.43 1.99 -57.70
C GLY A 552 8.33 1.42 -56.82
N TRP A 553 8.75 0.93 -55.65
CA TRP A 553 7.88 0.52 -54.55
C TRP A 553 8.00 1.52 -53.40
N TYR A 554 6.90 1.73 -52.68
CA TYR A 554 6.76 2.78 -51.68
C TYR A 554 6.00 2.28 -50.45
N GLU A 555 6.25 2.89 -49.30
CA GLU A 555 5.51 2.68 -48.05
C GLU A 555 5.20 4.01 -47.34
N PHE A 556 4.19 4.03 -46.48
CA PHE A 556 3.95 5.13 -45.54
C PHE A 556 4.49 4.81 -44.15
N ASN A 557 5.10 5.80 -43.51
CA ASN A 557 5.39 5.77 -42.08
C ASN A 557 4.18 6.31 -41.31
N LEU A 558 3.55 5.43 -40.53
CA LEU A 558 2.33 5.68 -39.76
C LEU A 558 2.70 5.93 -38.29
N SER A 559 2.60 7.16 -37.80
CA SER A 559 3.02 7.54 -36.44
C SER A 559 1.81 7.72 -35.51
N ALA A 560 1.79 7.03 -34.36
CA ALA A 560 0.70 7.15 -33.39
C ALA A 560 0.50 8.60 -32.91
N ALA A 561 -0.70 9.14 -33.09
CA ALA A 561 -1.02 10.55 -32.85
C ALA A 561 -2.08 10.74 -31.76
N SER A 562 -3.09 9.88 -31.71
CA SER A 562 -4.12 9.89 -30.66
C SER A 562 -4.68 8.49 -30.41
N ALA A 563 -5.33 8.31 -29.27
CA ALA A 563 -6.10 7.11 -28.96
C ALA A 563 -7.35 7.47 -28.14
N ASN A 564 -8.38 6.63 -28.20
CA ASN A 564 -9.59 6.80 -27.39
C ASN A 564 -9.40 6.19 -25.99
N GLY A 565 -10.14 6.73 -25.01
CA GLY A 565 -10.33 6.05 -23.72
C GLY A 565 -11.28 4.86 -23.86
N GLY A 566 -11.34 4.02 -22.83
CA GLY A 566 -12.20 2.85 -22.80
C GLY A 566 -12.12 2.10 -21.47
N THR A 567 -12.55 0.84 -21.47
CA THR A 567 -12.60 -0.02 -20.28
C THR A 567 -11.94 -1.35 -20.56
N PHE A 568 -11.03 -1.80 -19.70
CA PHE A 568 -10.27 -3.03 -19.88
C PHE A 568 -11.18 -4.25 -19.98
N GLY A 569 -11.10 -4.96 -21.10
CA GLY A 569 -11.93 -6.12 -21.40
C GLY A 569 -13.27 -5.79 -22.07
N ALA A 570 -13.46 -4.57 -22.56
CA ALA A 570 -14.65 -4.15 -23.30
C ALA A 570 -14.28 -3.46 -24.62
N GLY A 571 -14.75 -4.02 -25.75
CA GLY A 571 -14.54 -3.47 -27.08
C GLY A 571 -13.08 -3.44 -27.55
N LYS A 572 -12.79 -2.64 -28.59
CA LYS A 572 -11.43 -2.32 -29.04
C LYS A 572 -11.11 -0.85 -28.79
N THR A 573 -9.86 -0.53 -28.46
CA THR A 573 -9.38 0.85 -28.34
C THR A 573 -8.99 1.40 -29.69
N GLN A 574 -9.68 2.43 -30.18
CA GLN A 574 -9.25 3.15 -31.39
C GLN A 574 -7.92 3.87 -31.16
N VAL A 575 -6.99 3.73 -32.10
CA VAL A 575 -5.72 4.44 -32.17
C VAL A 575 -5.57 5.05 -33.56
N VAL A 576 -5.33 6.35 -33.65
CA VAL A 576 -5.12 7.07 -34.91
C VAL A 576 -3.63 7.26 -35.15
N TYR A 577 -3.19 6.87 -36.34
CA TYR A 577 -1.84 7.00 -36.86
C TYR A 577 -1.82 8.03 -37.97
N ASN A 578 -0.97 9.05 -37.82
CA ASN A 578 -0.78 10.08 -38.82
C ASN A 578 0.27 9.64 -39.85
N PHE A 579 0.01 9.92 -41.13
CA PHE A 579 0.98 9.79 -42.22
C PHE A 579 0.92 11.01 -43.13
N ASN A 580 1.97 11.21 -43.92
CA ASN A 580 2.04 12.25 -44.93
C ASN A 580 1.94 11.59 -46.32
N SER A 581 0.84 11.80 -47.04
CA SER A 581 0.62 11.20 -48.35
C SER A 581 1.52 11.74 -49.47
N THR A 582 2.10 12.94 -49.30
CA THR A 582 2.98 13.58 -50.30
C THR A 582 4.46 13.26 -50.09
N ASN A 583 4.81 12.58 -48.98
CA ASN A 583 6.18 12.16 -48.69
C ASN A 583 6.25 10.67 -48.26
N PRO A 584 5.89 9.72 -49.16
CA PRO A 584 6.11 8.30 -48.92
C PRO A 584 7.60 7.93 -48.97
N ILE A 585 7.97 6.86 -48.27
CA ILE A 585 9.32 6.30 -48.31
C ILE A 585 9.43 5.43 -49.56
N LYS A 586 10.43 5.68 -50.41
CA LYS A 586 10.79 4.79 -51.51
C LYS A 586 11.60 3.61 -50.97
N LEU A 587 11.26 2.40 -51.42
CA LEU A 587 11.96 1.16 -51.09
C LEU A 587 13.02 0.85 -52.15
N ASP A 588 14.19 0.37 -51.72
CA ASP A 588 15.32 0.01 -52.60
C ASP A 588 15.02 -1.25 -53.44
N ALA A 589 14.17 -2.14 -52.92
CA ALA A 589 13.71 -3.35 -53.58
C ALA A 589 12.28 -3.70 -53.12
N PHE A 590 11.63 -4.66 -53.79
CA PHE A 590 10.40 -5.25 -53.26
C PHE A 590 10.71 -5.94 -51.91
N PRO A 591 10.00 -5.61 -50.82
CA PRO A 591 10.40 -6.04 -49.49
C PRO A 591 10.18 -7.53 -49.25
N THR A 592 11.09 -8.15 -48.50
CA THR A 592 11.10 -9.57 -48.14
C THR A 592 10.43 -9.82 -46.80
N SER A 593 10.11 -11.09 -46.51
CA SER A 593 9.37 -11.52 -45.31
C SER A 593 9.94 -10.98 -43.97
N VAL A 594 9.03 -10.63 -43.06
CA VAL A 594 9.31 -10.37 -41.64
C VAL A 594 8.97 -11.60 -40.79
N THR A 595 9.56 -11.72 -39.59
CA THR A 595 9.25 -12.82 -38.68
C THR A 595 7.82 -12.75 -38.14
N SER A 596 7.13 -13.90 -38.10
CA SER A 596 5.78 -14.00 -37.53
C SER A 596 5.78 -13.93 -36.00
N ASN A 597 4.69 -13.44 -35.42
CA ASN A 597 4.54 -13.24 -33.97
C ASN A 597 3.71 -14.33 -33.32
N SER A 598 3.93 -14.55 -32.02
CA SER A 598 3.03 -15.34 -31.17
C SER A 598 1.82 -14.56 -30.64
N VAL A 599 1.82 -13.22 -30.72
CA VAL A 599 0.74 -12.33 -30.25
C VAL A 599 0.54 -11.11 -31.16
N THR A 600 -0.68 -10.56 -31.18
CA THR A 600 -1.02 -9.26 -31.83
C THR A 600 -1.78 -8.37 -30.84
N PRO A 601 -1.48 -7.05 -30.76
CA PRO A 601 -2.26 -6.10 -30.00
C PRO A 601 -3.45 -5.52 -30.78
N PHE A 602 -3.54 -5.76 -32.09
CA PHE A 602 -4.60 -5.27 -33.00
C PHE A 602 -5.60 -6.37 -33.39
#